data_AF-A0A316M688-F1
#
_entry.id   AF-A0A316M688-F1
#
_cell.length_a   1.000
_cell.length_b   1.000
_cell.length_c   1.000
_cell.angle_alpha   90.00
_cell.angle_beta   90.00
_cell.angle_gamma   90.00
#
_symmetry.space_group_name_H-M   'P 1'
#
loop_
_entity.id
_entity.type
_entity.pdbx_description
1 polymer ?
#
loop_
_entity_poly.entity_id
_entity_poly.type
_entity_poly.pdbx_seq_one_letter_code
_entity_poly.pdbx_strand_id
1 'polypeptide(L)'
;MLEYKFDTQLLIEGKNLSGDDINDYITKNIEGDCLLAVGDDELIKIHFHTNTPWRVLEYCASLGEIYDVVIENMERQQNGLKG
;
A
#
# COMPACT_ATOMS: atom_id res chain seq x y z
N MET A 1 15.86 -9.47 -10.92
CA MET A 1 15.28 -9.79 -9.60
C MET A 1 14.56 -8.53 -9.15
N LEU A 2 13.30 -8.64 -8.70
CA LEU A 2 12.56 -7.47 -8.20
C LEU A 2 13.23 -6.97 -6.91
N GLU A 3 13.47 -5.66 -6.82
CA GLU A 3 14.02 -5.02 -5.63
C GLU A 3 13.01 -5.09 -4.47
N TYR A 4 11.75 -4.80 -4.77
CA TYR A 4 10.61 -4.92 -3.85
C TYR A 4 9.68 -6.03 -4.31
N LYS A 5 9.46 -7.03 -3.45
CA LYS A 5 8.83 -8.29 -3.85
C LYS A 5 7.33 -8.34 -3.67
N PHE A 6 6.79 -7.57 -2.72
CA PHE A 6 5.39 -7.62 -2.38
C PHE A 6 4.67 -6.41 -2.94
N ASP A 7 3.61 -6.67 -3.70
CA ASP A 7 2.60 -5.68 -4.02
C ASP A 7 1.61 -5.60 -2.85
N THR A 8 1.46 -4.40 -2.29
CA THR A 8 0.58 -4.11 -1.16
C THR A 8 -0.53 -3.19 -1.63
N GLN A 9 -1.75 -3.72 -1.68
CA GLN A 9 -2.94 -2.97 -2.05
C GLN A 9 -3.95 -2.98 -0.90
N LEU A 10 -4.59 -1.85 -0.66
CA LEU A 10 -5.68 -1.73 0.32
C LEU A 10 -6.55 -0.52 0.02
N LEU A 11 -7.73 -0.50 0.63
CA LEU A 11 -8.59 0.68 0.73
C LEU A 11 -8.51 1.26 2.14
N ILE A 12 -8.55 2.59 2.25
CA ILE A 12 -8.68 3.34 3.51
C ILE A 12 -9.97 4.15 3.42
N GLU A 13 -10.94 3.85 4.29
CA GLU A 13 -12.13 4.67 4.49
C GLU A 13 -11.99 5.51 5.76
N GLY A 14 -12.27 6.81 5.66
CA GLY A 14 -12.02 7.74 6.74
C GLY A 14 -12.69 9.10 6.52
N LYS A 15 -12.16 10.13 7.18
CA LYS A 15 -12.63 11.52 7.04
C LYS A 15 -11.43 12.45 6.93
N ASN A 16 -11.50 13.40 6.00
CA ASN A 16 -10.41 14.35 5.71
C ASN A 16 -9.11 13.64 5.33
N LEU A 17 -9.22 12.56 4.55
CA LEU A 17 -8.04 11.90 4.00
C LEU A 17 -7.36 12.82 2.98
N SER A 18 -6.04 12.71 2.89
CA SER A 18 -5.21 13.50 1.97
C SER A 18 -4.26 12.56 1.25
N GLY A 19 -4.51 12.37 -0.06
CA GLY A 19 -3.66 11.54 -0.90
C GLY A 19 -2.22 12.04 -0.95
N ASP A 20 -2.03 13.35 -0.93
CA ASP A 20 -0.70 13.97 -0.91
C ASP A 20 0.05 13.69 0.40
N ASP A 21 -0.61 13.82 1.57
CA ASP A 21 0.02 13.54 2.87
C ASP A 21 0.37 12.05 3.03
N ILE A 22 -0.49 11.16 2.53
CA ILE A 22 -0.24 9.72 2.50
C ILE A 22 0.94 9.39 1.59
N ASN A 23 1.00 10.02 0.42
CA ASN A 23 2.10 9.85 -0.52
C ASN A 23 3.43 10.26 0.12
N ASP A 24 3.45 11.46 0.70
CA ASP A 24 4.61 12.03 1.38
C ASP A 24 5.07 11.17 2.56
N TYR A 25 4.15 10.65 3.37
CA TYR A 25 4.52 9.80 4.50
C TYR A 25 5.12 8.49 4.02
N ILE A 26 4.46 7.77 3.11
CA ILE A 26 4.92 6.45 2.66
C ILE A 26 6.29 6.58 1.98
N THR A 27 6.46 7.52 1.05
CA THR A 27 7.74 7.71 0.34
C THR A 27 8.90 8.11 1.25
N LYS A 28 8.66 8.86 2.32
CA LYS A 28 9.71 9.29 3.27
C LYS A 28 10.05 8.22 4.32
N ASN A 29 9.11 7.33 4.65
CA ASN A 29 9.24 6.46 5.83
C ASN A 29 9.32 4.97 5.49
N ILE A 30 8.86 4.54 4.33
CA ILE A 30 8.77 3.13 3.93
C ILE A 30 9.51 2.94 2.61
N GLU A 31 10.51 2.05 2.64
CA GLU A 31 11.30 1.73 1.45
C GLU A 31 10.45 0.93 0.46
N GLY A 32 10.44 1.36 -0.80
CA GLY A 32 9.61 0.78 -1.84
C GLY A 32 9.53 1.63 -3.11
N ASP A 33 8.74 1.17 -4.06
CA ASP A 33 8.50 1.86 -5.33
C ASP A 33 7.02 1.77 -5.78
N CYS A 34 6.72 2.45 -6.89
CA CYS A 34 5.41 2.41 -7.55
C CYS A 34 4.22 2.79 -6.65
N LEU A 35 4.38 3.78 -5.77
CA LEU A 35 3.28 4.25 -4.93
C LEU A 35 2.17 4.91 -5.76
N LEU A 36 0.95 4.43 -5.57
CA LEU A 36 -0.29 5.11 -5.93
C LEU A 36 -1.13 5.29 -4.66
N ALA A 37 -1.53 6.52 -4.39
CA ALA A 37 -2.51 6.88 -3.36
C ALA A 37 -3.58 7.74 -4.04
N VAL A 38 -4.68 7.12 -4.46
CA VAL A 38 -5.70 7.75 -5.32
C VAL A 38 -7.08 7.63 -4.72
N GLY A 39 -7.89 8.69 -4.81
CA GLY A 39 -9.21 8.74 -4.19
C GLY A 39 -9.61 10.17 -3.84
N ASP A 40 -10.50 10.29 -2.86
CA ASP A 40 -10.96 11.55 -2.30
C ASP A 40 -10.73 11.58 -0.77
N ASP A 41 -11.38 12.53 -0.08
CA ASP A 41 -11.21 12.76 1.35
C ASP A 41 -11.98 11.76 2.24
N GLU A 42 -12.78 10.87 1.65
CA GLU A 42 -13.53 9.82 2.34
C GLU A 42 -12.97 8.42 2.04
N LEU A 43 -12.45 8.18 0.83
CA LEU A 43 -11.93 6.88 0.41
C LEU A 43 -10.65 7.01 -0.44
N ILE A 44 -9.58 6.35 -0.01
CA ILE A 44 -8.32 6.27 -0.75
C ILE A 44 -7.91 4.83 -1.02
N LYS A 45 -7.53 4.55 -2.26
CA LYS A 45 -6.88 3.30 -2.68
C LYS A 45 -5.37 3.45 -2.67
N ILE A 46 -4.70 2.49 -2.04
CA ILE A 46 -3.24 2.36 -2.01
C ILE A 46 -2.80 1.21 -2.93
N HIS A 47 -1.72 1.44 -3.68
CA HIS A 47 -0.90 0.43 -4.34
C HIS A 47 0.56 0.77 -4.05
N PHE A 48 1.34 -0.15 -3.52
CA PHE A 48 2.75 0.10 -3.24
C PHE A 48 3.57 -1.18 -3.24
N HIS A 49 4.73 -1.17 -3.89
CA HIS A 49 5.65 -2.29 -3.79
C HIS A 49 6.65 -2.06 -2.66
N THR A 50 6.73 -3.00 -1.73
CA THR A 50 7.68 -2.92 -0.61
C THR A 50 8.09 -4.32 -0.15
N ASN A 51 9.21 -4.41 0.58
CA ASN A 51 9.56 -5.62 1.33
C ASN A 51 9.00 -5.62 2.76
N THR A 52 8.33 -4.52 3.18
CA THR A 52 7.74 -4.35 4.52
C THR A 52 6.25 -3.98 4.47
N PRO A 53 5.38 -4.84 3.90
CA PRO A 53 3.94 -4.55 3.74
C PRO A 53 3.25 -4.19 5.06
N TRP A 54 3.69 -4.78 6.18
CA TRP A 54 3.13 -4.50 7.50
C TRP A 54 3.25 -3.03 7.94
N ARG A 55 4.27 -2.28 7.46
CA ARG A 55 4.41 -0.85 7.77
C ARG A 55 3.38 0.00 7.03
N VAL A 56 3.00 -0.42 5.82
CA VAL A 56 1.93 0.23 5.05
C VAL A 56 0.60 0.00 5.76
N LEU A 57 0.32 -1.24 6.17
CA LEU A 57 -0.88 -1.59 6.94
C LEU A 57 -0.98 -0.80 8.25
N GLU A 58 0.11 -0.76 9.03
CA GLU A 58 0.18 -0.04 10.30
C GLU A 58 -0.13 1.45 10.12
N TYR A 59 0.48 2.09 9.13
CA TYR A 59 0.22 3.49 8.84
C TYR A 59 -1.22 3.72 8.38
N CYS A 60 -1.70 2.96 7.40
CA CYS A 60 -3.05 3.13 6.84
C CYS A 60 -4.14 2.90 7.90
N ALA A 61 -3.97 1.90 8.77
CA ALA A 61 -4.88 1.62 9.88
C ALA A 61 -4.90 2.73 10.96
N SER A 62 -3.89 3.59 11.01
CA SER A 62 -3.88 4.77 11.90
C SER A 62 -4.72 5.93 11.36
N LEU A 63 -5.05 5.93 10.07
CA LEU A 63 -5.80 7.00 9.39
C LEU A 63 -7.30 6.72 9.31
N GLY A 64 -7.69 5.45 9.26
CA GLY A 64 -9.08 5.05 9.06
C GLY A 64 -9.27 3.54 9.08
N GLU A 65 -10.46 3.09 8.67
CA GLU A 65 -10.76 1.68 8.50
C GLU A 65 -10.09 1.17 7.21
N ILE A 66 -9.35 0.07 7.32
CA ILE A 66 -8.73 -0.59 6.16
C ILE A 66 -9.48 -1.86 5.78
N TYR A 67 -9.70 -2.05 4.48
CA TYR A 67 -10.34 -3.25 3.94
C TYR A 67 -9.84 -3.55 2.51
N ASP A 68 -10.29 -4.68 1.96
CA ASP A 68 -9.84 -5.22 0.67
C ASP A 68 -8.31 -5.30 0.54
N VAL A 69 -7.67 -5.73 1.63
CA VAL A 69 -6.22 -5.84 1.73
C VAL A 69 -5.71 -7.02 0.92
N VAL A 70 -4.80 -6.73 -0.01
CA VAL A 70 -4.07 -7.72 -0.82
C VAL A 70 -2.57 -7.52 -0.60
N ILE A 71 -1.88 -8.59 -0.23
CA ILE A 71 -0.42 -8.65 -0.22
C ILE A 71 -0.03 -9.83 -1.10
N GLU A 72 0.60 -9.55 -2.24
CA GLU A 72 0.94 -10.57 -3.23
C GLU A 72 2.45 -10.59 -3.49
N ASN A 73 3.05 -11.78 -3.46
CA ASN A 73 4.44 -11.92 -3.83
C ASN A 73 4.56 -11.97 -5.37
N MET A 74 4.94 -10.84 -5.97
CA MET A 74 5.01 -10.67 -7.43
C MET A 74 5.96 -11.67 -8.09
N GLU A 75 7.05 -12.05 -7.42
CA GLU A 75 7.99 -13.06 -7.93
C GLU A 75 7.33 -14.44 -7.98
N ARG A 76 6.53 -14.82 -6.98
CA ARG A 76 5.76 -16.08 -7.00
C ARG A 76 4.65 -16.03 -8.05
N GLN A 77 3.91 -14.93 -8.10
CA GLN A 77 2.84 -14.71 -9.07
C GLN A 77 3.36 -14.88 -10.51
N GLN A 78 4.47 -14.22 -10.86
CA GLN A 78 5.09 -14.33 -12.18
C GLN A 78 5.49 -15.77 -12.52
N ASN A 79 5.87 -16.57 -11.51
CA ASN A 79 6.24 -17.97 -11.67
C ASN A 79 5.05 -18.94 -11.60
N GLY A 80 3.80 -18.43 -11.54
CA GLY A 80 2.59 -19.25 -11.40
C GLY A 80 2.51 -20.01 -10.07
N LEU A 81 3.29 -19.59 -9.07
CA LEU A 81 3.31 -20.18 -7.75
C LEU A 81 2.25 -19.50 -6.88
N LYS A 82 1.53 -20.30 -6.09
CA LYS A 82 0.65 -19.75 -5.05
C LYS A 82 1.49 -19.05 -3.98
N GLY A 83 1.16 -17.84 -3.60
CA GLY A 83 1.88 -17.11 -2.57
C GLY A 83 1.34 -15.71 -2.38
#